data_AF-A0A167IXS0-F1
#
_entry.id   AF-A0A167IXS0-F1
#
_cell.length_a   1.000
_cell.length_b   1.000
_cell.length_c   1.000
_cell.angle_alpha   90.00
_cell.angle_beta   90.00
_cell.angle_gamma   90.00
#
_symmetry.space_group_name_H-M   'P 1'
#
loop_
_entity.id
_entity.type
_entity.pdbx_description
1 polymer ?
#
loop_
_entity_poly.entity_id
_entity_poly.type
_entity_poly.pdbx_seq_one_letter_code
_entity_poly.pdbx_strand_id
1 'polypeptide(L)'
;YLKRINLTGKPPNILVYVGSDPKKVKFEEIKSIIMECVDFNSYTVYQLLEKHVLSVPWLDNALLLIIATSEPISDTLSKQFLTFMSKGGKILGLSASFTFGGICVKTKNELIDTIQAFVF
;
A
#
# COMPACT_ATOMS: atom_id res chain seq x y z
N TYR A 1 -2.44 11.28 23.72
CA TYR A 1 -2.74 11.09 22.29
C TYR A 1 -2.73 12.45 21.61
N LEU A 2 -1.72 12.73 20.77
CA LEU A 2 -1.67 13.98 20.00
C LEU A 2 -2.67 13.89 18.84
N LYS A 3 -3.78 14.61 18.94
CA LYS A 3 -4.78 14.70 17.87
C LYS A 3 -4.13 15.51 16.73
N ARG A 4 -3.85 14.87 15.59
CA ARG A 4 -3.34 15.57 14.41
C ARG A 4 -4.41 16.57 13.96
N ILE A 5 -4.12 17.86 14.06
CA ILE A 5 -5.06 18.93 13.68
C ILE A 5 -5.14 18.95 12.16
N ASN A 6 -6.34 18.74 11.63
CA ASN A 6 -6.58 18.82 10.20
C ASN A 6 -6.73 20.29 9.76
N LEU A 7 -5.64 20.87 9.27
CA LEU A 7 -5.55 22.29 8.94
C LEU A 7 -6.43 22.73 7.76
N THR A 8 -6.84 21.79 6.89
CA THR A 8 -7.65 22.09 5.69
C THR A 8 -9.14 21.84 5.89
N GLY A 9 -9.53 21.27 7.03
CA GLY A 9 -10.91 20.85 7.31
C GLY A 9 -11.42 19.65 6.50
N LYS A 10 -10.68 19.18 5.49
CA LYS A 10 -11.06 18.01 4.65
C LYS A 10 -10.44 16.73 5.20
N PRO A 11 -11.22 15.66 5.46
CA PRO A 11 -10.67 14.40 5.95
C PRO A 11 -9.48 13.90 5.11
N PRO A 12 -8.37 13.48 5.73
CA PRO A 12 -7.25 12.90 4.99
C PRO A 12 -7.64 11.64 4.22
N ASN A 13 -7.03 11.46 3.04
CA ASN A 13 -7.32 10.31 2.18
C ASN A 13 -6.48 9.09 2.57
N ILE A 14 -7.13 7.93 2.61
CA ILE A 14 -6.49 6.61 2.56
C ILE A 14 -6.72 6.04 1.17
N LEU A 15 -5.66 5.62 0.50
CA LEU A 15 -5.73 5.01 -0.82
C LEU A 15 -5.54 3.50 -0.71
N VAL A 16 -6.27 2.73 -1.52
CA VAL A 16 -6.17 1.27 -1.57
C VAL A 16 -5.84 0.83 -3.00
N TYR A 17 -4.66 0.24 -3.21
CA TYR A 17 -4.25 -0.39 -4.46
C TYR A 17 -4.46 -1.91 -4.36
N VAL A 18 -5.24 -2.49 -5.26
CA VAL A 18 -5.65 -3.91 -5.26
C VAL A 18 -5.06 -4.71 -6.43
N GLY A 19 -4.05 -4.18 -7.11
CA GLY A 19 -3.41 -4.83 -8.26
C GLY A 19 -4.01 -4.40 -9.61
N SER A 20 -3.62 -5.14 -10.64
CA SER A 20 -3.91 -4.85 -12.05
C SER A 20 -5.34 -5.20 -12.47
N ASP A 21 -5.97 -6.14 -11.75
CA ASP A 21 -7.38 -6.50 -11.89
C ASP A 21 -8.24 -5.78 -10.84
N PRO A 22 -8.83 -4.61 -11.17
CA PRO A 22 -9.56 -3.78 -10.23
C PRO A 22 -10.97 -4.32 -9.98
N LYS A 23 -11.15 -5.60 -9.63
CA LYS A 23 -12.46 -6.13 -9.25
C LYS A 23 -13.02 -5.29 -8.10
N LYS A 24 -14.10 -4.57 -8.38
CA LYS A 24 -14.76 -3.66 -7.43
C LYS A 24 -15.07 -4.34 -6.09
N VAL A 25 -15.41 -5.64 -6.13
CA VAL A 25 -15.68 -6.45 -4.93
C VAL A 25 -14.51 -6.45 -3.94
N LYS A 26 -13.28 -6.72 -4.40
CA LYS A 26 -12.09 -6.77 -3.53
C LYS A 26 -11.86 -5.44 -2.82
N PHE A 27 -12.01 -4.32 -3.54
CA PHE A 27 -11.84 -3.00 -2.94
C PHE A 27 -12.87 -2.70 -1.85
N GLU A 28 -14.16 -3.00 -2.09
CA GLU A 28 -15.20 -2.73 -1.09
C GLU A 28 -15.05 -3.60 0.16
N GLU A 29 -14.60 -4.86 0.03
CA GLU A 29 -14.29 -5.73 1.17
C GLU A 29 -13.17 -5.14 2.04
N ILE A 30 -12.05 -4.76 1.41
CA ILE A 30 -10.92 -4.14 2.11
C ILE A 30 -11.34 -2.82 2.76
N LYS A 31 -12.11 -2.00 2.03
CA LYS A 31 -12.64 -0.74 2.54
C LYS A 31 -13.51 -0.95 3.78
N SER A 32 -14.41 -1.94 3.77
CA SER A 32 -15.25 -2.26 4.94
C SER A 32 -14.40 -2.52 6.18
N ILE A 33 -13.38 -3.37 6.05
CA ILE A 33 -12.47 -3.71 7.16
C ILE A 33 -11.69 -2.47 7.64
N ILE A 34 -11.20 -1.64 6.71
CA ILE A 34 -10.50 -0.40 7.09
C ILE A 34 -11.41 0.53 7.89
N MET A 35 -12.67 0.68 7.47
CA MET A 35 -13.64 1.57 8.13
C MET A 35 -14.05 1.07 9.52
N GLU A 36 -13.89 -0.22 9.81
CA GLU A 36 -14.02 -0.76 11.18
C GLU A 36 -12.80 -0.45 12.06
N CYS A 37 -11.64 -0.23 11.45
CA CYS A 37 -10.38 0.04 12.15
C CYS A 37 -10.11 1.53 12.39
N VAL A 38 -10.81 2.43 11.68
CA VAL A 38 -10.62 3.87 11.77
C VAL A 38 -11.94 4.57 12.12
N ASP A 39 -11.86 5.76 12.71
CA ASP A 39 -13.06 6.59 12.86
C ASP A 39 -13.58 6.96 11.46
N PHE A 40 -14.78 6.46 11.15
CA PHE A 40 -15.42 6.58 9.85
C PHE A 40 -15.53 8.04 9.38
N ASN A 41 -15.70 8.98 10.30
CA ASN A 41 -15.85 10.40 9.96
C ASN A 41 -14.51 11.14 9.82
N SER A 42 -13.40 10.48 10.17
CA SER A 42 -12.07 11.09 10.21
C SER A 42 -11.26 10.87 8.93
N TYR A 43 -11.67 9.98 8.02
CA TYR A 43 -10.91 9.62 6.82
C TYR A 43 -11.81 9.40 5.62
N THR A 44 -11.24 9.58 4.42
CA THR A 44 -11.90 9.17 3.18
C THR A 44 -11.09 8.06 2.50
N VAL A 45 -11.74 6.95 2.15
CA VAL A 45 -11.08 5.77 1.57
C VAL A 45 -11.42 5.65 0.08
N TYR A 46 -10.39 5.70 -0.76
CA TYR A 46 -10.51 5.61 -2.22
C TYR A 46 -9.68 4.47 -2.80
N GLN A 47 -10.15 3.90 -3.91
CA GLN A 47 -9.36 2.97 -4.70
C GLN A 47 -8.33 3.75 -5.52
N LEU A 48 -7.07 3.34 -5.45
CA LEU A 48 -6.02 3.78 -6.37
C LEU A 48 -5.93 2.75 -7.50
N LEU A 49 -6.38 3.14 -8.69
CA LEU A 49 -6.26 2.32 -9.89
C LEU A 49 -4.84 2.41 -10.44
N GLU A 50 -4.36 1.34 -11.06
CA GLU A 50 -3.00 1.29 -11.64
C GLU A 50 -2.71 2.47 -12.57
N LYS A 51 -3.64 2.79 -13.47
CA LYS A 51 -3.54 3.94 -14.39
C LYS A 51 -3.36 5.28 -13.67
N HIS A 52 -3.78 5.39 -12.41
CA HIS A 52 -3.64 6.60 -11.61
C HIS A 52 -2.33 6.65 -10.80
N VAL A 53 -1.65 5.52 -10.62
CA VAL A 53 -0.40 5.47 -9.83
C VAL A 53 0.68 6.36 -10.45
N LEU A 54 0.77 6.40 -11.78
CA LEU A 54 1.75 7.21 -12.49
C LEU A 54 1.32 8.67 -12.67
N SER A 55 0.07 9.01 -12.36
CA SER A 55 -0.46 10.37 -12.47
C SER A 55 -0.44 11.09 -11.13
N VAL A 56 -0.03 12.35 -11.11
CA VAL A 56 -0.35 13.27 -10.01
C VAL A 56 -1.88 13.50 -9.95
N PRO A 57 -2.51 13.82 -8.80
CA PRO A 57 -1.94 14.41 -7.59
C PRO A 57 -2.00 13.53 -6.32
N TRP A 58 -2.20 12.21 -6.43
CA TRP A 58 -2.44 11.36 -5.25
C TRP A 58 -1.28 11.35 -4.24
N LEU A 59 -0.03 11.46 -4.73
CA LEU A 59 1.19 11.48 -3.91
C LEU A 59 1.14 12.51 -2.79
N ASP A 60 0.59 13.69 -3.07
CA ASP A 60 0.58 14.82 -2.14
C ASP A 60 -0.73 14.91 -1.36
N ASN A 61 -1.73 14.09 -1.71
CA ASN A 61 -3.08 14.14 -1.14
C ASN A 61 -3.47 12.89 -0.34
N ALA A 62 -2.59 11.91 -0.23
CA ALA A 62 -2.81 10.70 0.55
C ALA A 62 -2.04 10.74 1.88
N LEU A 63 -2.68 10.31 2.95
CA LEU A 63 -2.04 10.09 4.25
C LEU A 63 -1.41 8.69 4.33
N LEU A 64 -2.11 7.70 3.77
CA LEU A 64 -1.77 6.28 3.84
C LEU A 64 -2.10 5.64 2.49
N LEU A 65 -1.19 4.80 2.00
CA LEU A 65 -1.42 3.88 0.90
C LEU A 65 -1.47 2.45 1.45
N ILE A 66 -2.56 1.75 1.17
CA ILE A 66 -2.72 0.33 1.47
C ILE A 66 -2.50 -0.43 0.16
N ILE A 67 -1.55 -1.36 0.17
CA ILE A 67 -1.28 -2.26 -0.95
C ILE A 67 -1.83 -3.62 -0.56
N ALA A 68 -2.87 -4.08 -1.26
CA ALA A 68 -3.60 -5.29 -0.94
C ALA A 68 -3.68 -6.21 -2.16
N THR A 69 -2.51 -6.56 -2.69
CA THR A 69 -2.37 -7.51 -3.79
C THR A 69 -1.12 -8.36 -3.59
N SER A 70 -1.27 -9.67 -3.80
CA SER A 70 -0.16 -10.61 -3.86
C SER A 70 0.50 -10.64 -5.25
N GLU A 71 -0.09 -9.99 -6.26
CA GLU A 71 0.50 -9.88 -7.59
C GLU A 71 1.83 -9.12 -7.52
N PRO A 72 2.83 -9.49 -8.33
CA PRO A 72 4.05 -8.71 -8.46
C PRO A 72 3.74 -7.28 -8.91
N ILE A 73 4.37 -6.30 -8.27
CA ILE A 73 4.22 -4.89 -8.61
C ILE A 73 5.38 -4.50 -9.53
N SER A 74 5.08 -3.90 -10.68
CA SER A 74 6.12 -3.49 -11.62
C SER A 74 7.04 -2.43 -11.02
N ASP A 75 8.30 -2.39 -11.46
CA ASP A 75 9.31 -1.44 -10.98
C ASP A 75 8.85 0.02 -11.08
N THR A 76 8.09 0.35 -12.13
CA THR A 76 7.57 1.71 -12.34
C THR A 76 6.57 2.11 -11.27
N LEU A 77 5.64 1.22 -10.91
CA LEU A 77 4.67 1.46 -9.83
C LEU A 77 5.37 1.47 -8.47
N SER A 78 6.28 0.52 -8.24
CA SER A 78 7.08 0.42 -7.03
C SER A 78 7.88 1.72 -6.78
N LYS A 79 8.48 2.31 -7.81
CA LYS A 79 9.16 3.63 -7.70
C LYS A 79 8.22 4.75 -7.25
N GLN A 80 6.98 4.77 -7.71
CA GLN A 80 5.99 5.76 -7.27
C GLN A 80 5.59 5.55 -5.81
N PHE A 81 5.40 4.30 -5.37
CA PHE A 81 5.13 3.98 -3.97
C PHE A 81 6.30 4.35 -3.06
N LEU A 82 7.54 4.08 -3.48
CA LEU A 82 8.73 4.51 -2.76
C LEU A 82 8.87 6.04 -2.74
N THR A 83 8.50 6.73 -3.83
CA THR A 83 8.47 8.20 -3.88
C THR A 83 7.48 8.75 -2.85
N PHE A 84 6.27 8.18 -2.77
CA PHE A 84 5.29 8.53 -1.74
C PHE A 84 5.85 8.37 -0.32
N MET A 85 6.49 7.23 -0.05
CA MET A 85 7.11 6.97 1.26
C MET A 85 8.24 7.97 1.57
N SER A 86 9.08 8.31 0.58
CA SER A 86 10.18 9.28 0.74
C SER A 86 9.71 10.69 1.09
N LYS A 87 8.49 11.07 0.68
CA LYS A 87 7.84 12.34 1.03
C LYS A 87 7.18 12.32 2.42
N GLY A 88 7.32 11.23 3.19
CA GLY A 88 6.71 11.08 4.52
C GLY A 88 5.33 10.41 4.51
N GLY A 89 4.88 9.93 3.33
CA GLY A 89 3.72 9.04 3.21
C GLY A 89 3.94 7.71 3.93
N LYS A 90 2.85 7.03 4.31
CA LYS A 90 2.91 5.72 4.97
C LYS A 90 2.36 4.64 4.08
N ILE A 91 2.96 3.46 4.09
CA ILE A 91 2.49 2.31 3.34
C ILE A 91 2.16 1.17 4.31
N LEU A 92 1.00 0.53 4.10
CA LEU A 92 0.62 -0.72 4.76
C LEU A 92 0.41 -1.80 3.68
N GLY A 93 1.19 -2.87 3.74
CA GLY A 93 1.01 -4.04 2.89
C GLY A 93 0.09 -5.08 3.55
N LEU A 94 -0.96 -5.50 2.85
CA LEU A 94 -1.85 -6.59 3.26
C LEU A 94 -1.66 -7.77 2.30
N SER A 95 -0.98 -8.82 2.78
CA SER A 95 -0.53 -9.94 1.94
C SER A 95 0.18 -9.48 0.66
N ALA A 96 0.90 -8.36 0.76
CA ALA A 96 1.50 -7.69 -0.39
C ALA A 96 2.85 -8.31 -0.75
N SER A 97 3.10 -8.47 -2.06
CA SER A 97 4.43 -8.81 -2.59
C SER A 97 5.40 -7.60 -2.55
N PHE A 98 4.87 -6.40 -2.30
CA PHE A 98 5.65 -5.16 -2.25
C PHE A 98 6.66 -5.16 -1.11
N THR A 99 7.88 -4.78 -1.43
CA THR A 99 8.97 -4.67 -0.47
C THR A 99 9.75 -3.37 -0.65
N PHE A 100 10.51 -2.97 0.37
CA PHE A 100 11.28 -1.74 0.39
C PHE A 100 12.76 -2.01 0.66
N GLY A 101 13.64 -1.22 0.05
CA GLY A 101 15.08 -1.27 0.33
C GLY A 101 15.76 -2.60 -0.02
N GLY A 102 15.22 -3.38 -0.97
CA GLY A 102 15.76 -4.69 -1.34
C GLY A 102 15.50 -5.80 -0.31
N ILE A 103 14.70 -5.54 0.72
CA ILE A 103 14.27 -6.56 1.68
C ILE A 103 13.32 -7.50 0.94
N CYS A 104 13.45 -8.81 1.12
CA CYS A 104 12.52 -9.79 0.55
C CYS A 104 12.02 -10.69 1.67
N VAL A 105 10.71 -10.92 1.74
CA VAL A 105 10.14 -11.94 2.62
C VAL A 105 10.15 -13.25 1.86
N LYS A 106 10.88 -14.24 2.39
CA LYS A 106 10.91 -15.61 1.88
C LYS A 106 10.30 -16.57 2.88
N THR A 107 9.72 -17.65 2.37
CA THR A 107 9.30 -18.77 3.19
C THR A 107 10.52 -19.51 3.75
N LYS A 108 10.33 -20.22 4.87
CA LYS A 108 11.40 -21.04 5.46
C LYS A 108 11.96 -22.06 4.46
N ASN A 109 11.10 -22.66 3.63
CA ASN A 109 11.50 -23.68 2.66
C ASN A 109 12.41 -23.08 1.57
N GLU A 110 12.06 -21.93 0.99
CA GLU A 110 12.90 -21.24 0.00
C GLU A 110 14.27 -20.84 0.58
N LEU A 111 14.34 -20.55 1.88
CA LEU A 111 15.59 -20.25 2.55
C LEU A 111 16.46 -21.50 2.72
N ILE A 112 15.88 -22.66 3.06
CA ILE A 112 16.62 -23.92 3.22
C ILE A 112 17.29 -24.32 1.91
N ASP A 113 16.58 -24.23 0.79
CA ASP A 113 17.12 -24.54 -0.54
C ASP A 113 18.28 -23.62 -0.92
N THR A 114 18.16 -22.32 -0.57
CA THR A 114 19.22 -21.34 -0.81
C THR A 114 20.46 -21.65 0.04
N ILE A 115 20.29 -21.96 1.33
CA ILE A 115 21.42 -22.27 2.23
C ILE A 115 22.14 -23.56 1.80
N GLN A 116 21.41 -24.60 1.41
CA GLN A 116 22.00 -25.84 0.93
C GLN A 116 22.87 -25.63 -0.31
N ALA A 117 22.46 -24.74 -1.23
CA ALA A 117 23.26 -24.40 -2.41
C ALA A 117 24.61 -23.71 -2.08
N PHE A 118 24.80 -23.15 -0.87
CA PHE A 118 26.05 -22.51 -0.43
C PHE A 118 26.98 -23.43 0.36
N VAL A 119 26.60 -24.68 0.64
CA VAL A 119 27.38 -25.63 1.48
C VAL A 119 28.17 -26.65 0.63
N PHE A 120 28.28 -26.45 -0.68
CA PHE A 120 29.03 -27.33 -1.59
C PHE A 120 30.09 -26.58 -2.38
#